data_AF-A0A1M5A9A9-F1
#
_entry.id   AF-A0A1M5A9A9-F1
#
_cell.length_a   1.000
_cell.length_b   1.000
_cell.length_c   1.000
_cell.angle_alpha   90.00
_cell.angle_beta   90.00
_cell.angle_gamma   90.00
#
_symmetry.space_group_name_H-M   'P 1'
#
loop_
_entity.id
_entity.type
_entity.pdbx_description
1 polymer ?
#
loop_
_entity_poly.entity_id
_entity_poly.type
_entity_poly.pdbx_seq_one_letter_code
_entity_poly.pdbx_strand_id
1 'polypeptide(L)'
;MSSKRPQYPPEFRSQIVELAKAGRTHAELAREFGCHATSIGTWVRQSQIDETGDTSSDAPLSTAERQELTALRRELRQVKQERDILAKATAWFAHKS
;
A
#
# COMPACT_ATOMS: atom_id res chain seq x y z
N MET A 1 -9.21 -14.37 -1.29
CA MET A 1 -9.39 -13.19 -0.41
C MET A 1 -10.32 -12.22 -1.13
N SER A 2 -11.42 -11.81 -0.51
CA SER A 2 -12.37 -10.88 -1.12
C SER A 2 -11.68 -9.55 -1.36
N SER A 3 -11.38 -9.22 -2.62
CA SER A 3 -10.94 -7.88 -3.00
C SER A 3 -12.12 -6.95 -2.76
N LYS A 4 -12.19 -6.33 -1.57
CA LYS A 4 -13.12 -5.23 -1.36
C LYS A 4 -12.70 -4.15 -2.33
N ARG A 5 -13.57 -3.83 -3.30
CA ARG A 5 -13.35 -2.68 -4.17
C ARG A 5 -13.07 -1.47 -3.28
N PRO A 6 -12.00 -0.71 -3.57
CA PRO A 6 -11.74 0.51 -2.83
C PRO A 6 -12.97 1.40 -2.95
N GLN A 7 -13.48 1.88 -1.81
CA GLN A 7 -14.72 2.67 -1.73
C GLN A 7 -14.67 3.96 -2.56
N TYR A 8 -13.46 4.46 -2.82
CA TYR A 8 -13.20 5.60 -3.68
C TYR A 8 -12.16 5.22 -4.74
N PRO A 9 -12.44 5.38 -6.05
CA PRO A 9 -11.47 5.18 -7.13
C PRO A 9 -10.24 6.08 -6.97
N PRO A 10 -9.05 5.65 -7.45
CA PRO A 10 -7.83 6.44 -7.33
C PRO A 10 -7.94 7.80 -8.04
N GLU A 11 -8.58 7.87 -9.20
CA GLU A 11 -8.76 9.11 -9.97
C GLU A 11 -9.57 10.14 -9.17
N PHE A 12 -10.64 9.68 -8.50
CA PHE A 12 -11.45 10.53 -7.63
C PHE A 12 -10.63 11.08 -6.46
N ARG A 13 -9.79 10.24 -5.83
CA ARG A 13 -8.94 10.69 -4.72
C ARG A 13 -7.94 11.75 -5.19
N SER A 14 -7.32 11.55 -6.35
CA SER A 14 -6.37 12.51 -6.93
C SER A 14 -7.03 13.87 -7.17
N GLN A 15 -8.21 13.90 -7.79
CA GLN A 15 -8.96 15.15 -8.02
C GLN A 15 -9.30 15.87 -6.71
N ILE A 16 -9.75 15.13 -5.69
CA ILE A 16 -10.07 15.71 -4.38
C ILE A 16 -8.81 16.28 -3.71
N VAL A 17 -7.67 15.60 -3.83
CA VAL A 17 -6.38 16.08 -3.31
C VAL A 17 -5.94 17.36 -4.03
N GLU A 18 -6.08 17.44 -5.37
CA GLU A 18 -5.78 18.66 -6.13
C GLU A 18 -6.64 19.83 -5.68
N LEU A 19 -7.95 19.63 -5.51
CA LEU A 19 -8.86 20.66 -5.01
C LEU A 19 -8.51 21.11 -3.58
N ALA A 20 -8.10 20.18 -2.72
CA ALA A 20 -7.64 20.51 -1.37
C ALA A 20 -6.33 21.33 -1.39
N LYS A 21 -5.39 20.98 -2.28
CA LYS A 21 -4.15 21.75 -2.50
C LYS A 21 -4.40 23.15 -3.08
N ALA A 22 -5.46 23.30 -3.88
CA ALA A 22 -5.92 24.59 -4.39
C ALA A 22 -6.56 25.50 -3.31
N GLY A 23 -6.64 25.05 -2.05
CA GLY A 23 -7.09 25.86 -0.91
C GLY A 23 -8.51 25.57 -0.43
N ARG A 24 -9.21 24.59 -1.01
CA ARG A 24 -10.55 24.21 -0.53
C ARG A 24 -10.46 23.39 0.76
N THR A 25 -11.40 23.63 1.67
CA THR A 25 -11.39 22.93 2.97
C THR A 25 -11.90 21.50 2.84
N HIS A 26 -11.37 20.58 3.66
CA HIS A 26 -11.84 19.18 3.66
C HIS A 26 -13.35 19.07 3.97
N ALA A 27 -13.88 19.94 4.82
CA ALA A 27 -15.30 19.93 5.20
C ALA A 27 -16.23 20.40 4.06
N GLU A 28 -15.74 21.28 3.19
CA GLU A 28 -16.46 21.72 2.00
C GLU A 28 -16.48 20.61 0.95
N LEU A 29 -15.31 20.04 0.64
CA LEU A 29 -15.18 18.92 -0.30
C LEU A 29 -15.99 17.69 0.15
N ALA A 30 -15.98 17.38 1.45
CA ALA A 30 -16.78 16.29 2.02
C ALA A 30 -18.28 16.46 1.77
N ARG A 31 -18.80 17.68 1.94
CA ARG A 31 -20.23 18.00 1.72
C ARG A 31 -20.60 17.94 0.25
N GLU A 32 -19.74 18.44 -0.63
CA GLU A 32 -20.02 18.49 -2.07
C GLU A 32 -19.94 17.11 -2.73
N PHE A 33 -18.90 16.33 -2.42
CA PHE A 33 -18.63 15.05 -3.09
C PHE A 33 -19.11 13.82 -2.30
N GLY A 34 -19.74 14.02 -1.14
CA GLY A 34 -20.31 12.94 -0.33
C GLY A 34 -19.27 12.00 0.27
N CYS A 35 -18.07 12.48 0.55
CA CYS A 35 -16.98 11.70 1.15
C CYS A 35 -16.68 12.16 2.59
N HIS A 36 -15.98 11.34 3.37
CA HIS A 36 -15.62 11.71 4.74
C HIS A 36 -14.42 12.67 4.75
N ALA A 37 -14.52 13.80 5.45
CA ALA A 37 -13.44 14.80 5.57
C ALA A 37 -12.12 14.20 6.13
N THR A 38 -12.22 13.18 6.99
CA THR A 38 -11.06 12.43 7.52
C THR A 38 -10.33 11.64 6.43
N SER A 39 -11.08 11.06 5.48
CA SER A 39 -10.52 10.36 4.33
C SER A 39 -9.76 11.32 3.42
N ILE A 40 -10.31 12.50 3.16
CA ILE A 40 -9.65 13.56 2.39
C ILE A 40 -8.31 13.94 3.04
N GLY A 41 -8.30 14.20 4.34
CA GLY A 41 -7.07 14.55 5.06
C GLY A 41 -5.99 13.46 4.98
N THR A 42 -6.40 12.19 4.98
CA THR A 42 -5.48 11.06 4.81
C THR A 42 -4.89 11.02 3.39
N TRP A 43 -5.70 11.27 2.36
CA TRP A 43 -5.22 11.31 0.97
C TRP A 43 -4.27 12.47 0.73
N VAL A 44 -4.55 13.65 1.28
CA VAL A 44 -3.67 14.82 1.18
C VAL A 44 -2.33 14.53 1.86
N ARG A 45 -2.35 13.96 3.07
CA ARG A 45 -1.12 13.57 3.78
C ARG A 45 -0.32 12.51 3.01
N GLN A 46 -0.99 11.50 2.46
CA GLN A 46 -0.31 10.48 1.65
C GLN A 46 0.29 11.06 0.38
N SER A 47 -0.42 11.97 -0.29
CA SER A 47 0.11 12.67 -1.46
C SER A 47 1.34 13.50 -1.13
N GLN A 48 1.38 14.16 0.03
CA GLN A 48 2.57 14.90 0.48
C GLN A 48 3.75 13.96 0.74
N ILE A 49 3.52 12.80 1.36
CA ILE A 49 4.55 11.78 1.58
C ILE A 49 5.09 11.28 0.22
N ASP A 50 4.18 10.96 -0.70
CA ASP A 50 4.52 10.45 -2.03
C ASP A 50 5.29 11.51 -2.87
N GLU A 51 5.02 12.81 -2.67
CA GLU A 51 5.74 13.92 -3.34
C GLU A 51 7.08 14.26 -2.70
N THR A 52 7.18 14.19 -1.37
CA THR A 52 8.42 14.54 -0.65
C THR A 52 9.50 13.50 -0.90
N GLY A 53 9.13 12.23 -1.09
CA GLY A 53 10.05 11.15 -1.41
C GLY A 53 11.13 10.94 -0.34
N ASP A 54 10.84 11.26 0.92
CA ASP A 54 11.80 11.07 2.01
C ASP A 54 12.02 9.57 2.24
N THR A 55 13.21 9.09 1.86
CA THR A 55 13.62 7.68 1.99
C THR A 55 14.38 7.40 3.29
N SER A 56 14.37 8.34 4.24
CA SER A 56 15.01 8.13 5.54
C SER A 56 14.33 6.98 6.29
N SER A 57 15.10 6.23 7.09
CA SER A 57 14.59 5.02 7.78
C SER A 57 13.40 5.27 8.70
N ASP A 58 13.27 6.49 9.24
CA ASP A 58 12.18 6.89 10.14
C ASP A 58 11.00 7.56 9.41
N ALA A 59 11.11 7.78 8.10
CA ALA A 59 10.08 8.44 7.31
C ALA A 59 8.88 7.51 7.06
N PRO A 60 7.65 8.06 6.95
CA PRO A 60 6.50 7.28 6.54
C PRO A 60 6.70 6.75 5.11
N LEU A 61 6.53 5.44 4.92
CA LEU A 61 6.63 4.84 3.58
C LEU A 61 5.62 5.43 2.60
N SER A 62 6.10 5.76 1.41
CA SER A 62 5.31 6.10 0.24
C SER A 62 4.42 4.93 -0.20
N THR A 63 3.44 5.25 -1.04
CA THR A 63 2.56 4.24 -1.63
C THR A 63 3.34 3.20 -2.45
N ALA A 64 4.36 3.63 -3.20
CA ALA A 64 5.19 2.75 -4.02
C ALA A 64 6.03 1.79 -3.15
N GLU A 65 6.72 2.30 -2.13
CA GLU A 65 7.54 1.48 -1.23
C GLU A 65 6.70 0.45 -0.47
N ARG A 66 5.49 0.82 -0.04
CA ARG A 66 4.56 -0.13 0.60
C ARG A 66 4.15 -1.26 -0.34
N GLN A 67 3.94 -0.96 -1.62
CA GLN A 67 3.58 -1.96 -2.62
C GLN A 67 4.75 -2.92 -2.87
N GLU A 68 5.95 -2.39 -3.07
CA GLU A 68 7.16 -3.18 -3.27
C GLU A 68 7.45 -4.08 -2.07
N LEU A 69 7.40 -3.52 -0.85
CA LEU A 69 7.57 -4.28 0.38
C LEU A 69 6.56 -5.42 0.51
N THR A 70 5.31 -5.18 0.08
CA THR A 70 4.28 -6.23 0.06
C THR A 70 4.59 -7.32 -0.96
N ALA A 71 5.08 -6.96 -2.15
CA ALA A 71 5.50 -7.90 -3.19
C ALA A 71 6.69 -8.75 -2.72
N LEU A 72 7.74 -8.11 -2.20
CA LEU A 72 8.92 -8.79 -1.66
C LEU A 72 8.56 -9.75 -0.52
N ARG A 73 7.64 -9.37 0.38
CA ARG A 73 7.16 -10.27 1.44
C ARG A 73 6.36 -11.46 0.91
N ARG A 74 5.74 -11.36 -0.27
CA ARG A 74 5.07 -12.50 -0.92
C ARG A 74 6.10 -13.43 -1.56
N GLU A 75 7.03 -12.86 -2.31
CA GLU A 75 8.12 -13.61 -2.94
C GLU A 75 8.98 -14.34 -1.90
N LEU A 76 9.38 -13.66 -0.83
CA LEU A 76 10.15 -14.28 0.24
C LEU A 76 9.41 -15.43 0.92
N ARG A 77 8.07 -15.36 1.02
CA ARG A 77 7.27 -16.48 1.52
C ARG A 77 7.28 -17.66 0.55
N GLN A 78 7.14 -17.39 -0.74
CA GLN A 78 7.20 -18.41 -1.79
C GLN A 78 8.57 -19.10 -1.79
N VAL A 79 9.66 -18.32 -1.84
CA VAL A 79 11.03 -18.85 -1.84
C VAL A 79 11.30 -19.70 -0.59
N LYS A 80 10.85 -19.26 0.59
CA LYS A 80 10.97 -20.07 1.83
C LYS A 80 10.21 -21.39 1.72
N GLN A 81 9.00 -21.36 1.17
CA GLN A 81 8.20 -22.57 0.99
C GLN A 81 8.86 -23.55 0.02
N GLU A 82 9.37 -23.07 -1.12
CA GLU A 82 10.09 -23.88 -2.11
C GLU A 82 11.34 -24.52 -1.49
N ARG A 83 12.15 -23.72 -0.78
CA ARG A 83 13.32 -24.22 -0.05
C ARG A 83 12.94 -25.30 0.97
N ASP A 84 11.87 -25.09 1.73
CA ASP A 84 11.44 -26.04 2.75
C ASP A 84 10.94 -27.36 2.15
N ILE A 85 10.28 -27.30 0.99
CA ILE A 85 9.88 -28.50 0.24
C ILE A 85 11.12 -29.26 -0.23
N LEU A 86 12.08 -28.57 -0.82
CA LEU A 86 13.34 -29.18 -1.29
C LEU A 86 14.12 -29.80 -0.14
N ALA A 87 14.25 -29.09 0.99
CA ALA A 87 14.94 -29.60 2.17
C ALA A 87 14.28 -30.85 2.77
N LYS A 88 12.94 -30.91 2.77
CA LYS A 88 12.20 -32.10 3.20
C LYS A 88 12.40 -33.28 2.24
N ALA A 89 12.40 -33.02 0.93
CA ALA A 89 12.63 -34.04 -0.06
C ALA A 89 14.04 -34.63 0.06
N THR A 90 15.08 -33.79 0.15
CA THR A 90 16.46 -34.26 0.31
C THR A 90 16.66 -35.06 1.60
N ALA A 91 16.08 -34.61 2.72
CA ALA A 91 16.10 -35.35 3.98
C ALA A 91 15.42 -36.73 3.86
N TRP A 92 14.27 -36.79 3.17
CA TRP A 92 13.58 -38.06 2.92
C TRP A 92 14.42 -39.02 2.07
N PHE A 93 15.06 -38.54 1.00
CA PHE A 93 15.93 -39.36 0.16
C PHE A 93 17.16 -39.85 0.92
N ALA A 94 17.82 -38.98 1.70
CA ALA A 94 18.99 -39.34 2.50
C ALA A 94 18.68 -40.38 3.60
N HIS A 95 17.43 -40.43 4.10
CA HIS A 95 17.01 -41.44 5.07
C HIS A 95 16.69 -42.81 4.43
N LYS A 96 16.44 -42.85 3.12
CA LYS A 96 16.02 -44.06 2.39
C LYS A 96 17.18 -44.79 1.69
N SER A 97 18.36 -44.18 1.67
CA SER A 97 19.65 -44.74 1.21
C SER A 97 20.42 -45.34 2.37
#